data_AF-A0A8R2HB47-F1
#
_entry.id   AF-A0A8R2HB47-F1
#
_cell.length_a   1.000
_cell.length_b   1.000
_cell.length_c   1.000
_cell.angle_alpha   90.00
_cell.angle_beta   90.00
_cell.angle_gamma   90.00
#
_symmetry.space_group_name_H-M   'P 1'
#
loop_
_entity.id
_entity.type
_entity.pdbx_description
1 polymer ?
#
loop_
_entity_poly.entity_id
_entity_poly.type
_entity_poly.pdbx_seq_one_letter_code
_entity_poly.pdbx_strand_id
1 'polypeptide(L)'
;MRQAKSDGLLIEVRGNTEEVSAVRAEIARLEGADIGVRTLQQRELLEVRDLDQWSDGPEVLAAMASASGCDTGALKLVGLRKRFGGAQLALVSEPKEVTQAILKQGRLRVGMVSCSVRLCDAKIRCFRCLAHGHTAK
;
A
#
# COMPACT_ATOMS: atom_id res chain seq x y z
N MET A 1 24.98 6.28 -7.89
CA MET A 1 24.30 6.73 -6.65
C MET A 1 23.77 8.12 -6.89
N ARG A 2 22.53 8.42 -6.49
CA ARG A 2 21.93 9.76 -6.62
C ARG A 2 21.31 10.16 -5.28
N GLN A 3 21.42 11.42 -4.88
CA GLN A 3 20.70 11.92 -3.71
C GLN A 3 19.23 12.11 -4.09
N ALA A 4 18.33 11.51 -3.31
CA ALA A 4 16.91 11.68 -3.46
C ALA A 4 16.46 13.01 -2.83
N LYS A 5 15.34 13.55 -3.31
CA LYS A 5 14.74 14.79 -2.78
C LYS A 5 14.35 14.69 -1.29
N SER A 6 14.21 13.47 -0.77
CA SER A 6 13.93 13.17 0.64
C SER A 6 15.21 12.94 1.46
N ASP A 7 16.34 13.48 1.03
CA ASP A 7 17.66 13.36 1.68
C ASP A 7 18.17 11.92 1.87
N GLY A 8 17.61 10.98 1.11
CA GLY A 8 18.02 9.57 1.10
C GLY A 8 18.95 9.24 -0.07
N LEU A 9 19.71 8.16 0.04
CA LEU A 9 20.56 7.68 -1.05
C LEU A 9 19.80 6.72 -1.97
N LEU A 10 19.78 6.99 -3.28
CA LEU A 10 19.29 6.07 -4.29
C LEU A 10 20.44 5.24 -4.85
N ILE A 11 20.37 3.93 -4.62
CA ILE A 11 21.30 2.93 -5.16
C ILE A 11 20.57 2.17 -6.26
N GLU A 12 21.12 2.21 -7.47
CA GLU A 12 20.65 1.39 -8.59
C GLU A 12 21.46 0.10 -8.57
N VAL A 13 20.81 -1.01 -8.27
CA VAL A 13 21.39 -2.35 -8.32
C VAL A 13 20.98 -2.97 -9.65
N ARG A 14 21.95 -3.23 -10.52
CA ARG A 14 21.73 -3.95 -11.77
C ARG A 14 21.71 -5.44 -11.44
N GLY A 15 20.53 -5.95 -11.10
CA GLY A 15 20.36 -7.31 -10.60
C GLY A 15 18.90 -7.75 -10.51
N ASN A 16 18.69 -9.06 -10.29
CA ASN A 16 17.36 -9.63 -10.03
C ASN A 16 16.88 -9.29 -8.59
N THR A 17 15.59 -9.52 -8.31
CA THR A 17 14.96 -9.26 -6.99
C THR A 17 15.72 -9.91 -5.83
N GLU A 18 16.34 -11.07 -6.06
CA GLU A 18 17.16 -11.79 -5.07
C GLU A 18 18.45 -11.05 -4.71
N GLU A 19 19.14 -10.45 -5.68
CA GLU A 19 20.37 -9.68 -5.45
C GLU A 19 20.06 -8.37 -4.72
N VAL A 20 18.91 -7.75 -5.02
CA VAL A 20 18.41 -6.59 -4.26
C VAL A 20 18.11 -6.97 -2.81
N SER A 21 17.56 -8.17 -2.58
CA SER A 21 17.30 -8.68 -1.23
C SER A 21 18.59 -8.98 -0.45
N ALA A 22 19.63 -9.49 -1.13
CA ALA A 22 20.93 -9.75 -0.54
C ALA A 22 21.64 -8.44 -0.16
N VAL A 23 21.60 -7.43 -1.04
CA VAL A 23 22.12 -6.08 -0.74
C VAL A 23 21.37 -5.47 0.44
N ARG A 24 20.04 -5.62 0.51
CA ARG A 24 19.24 -5.17 1.66
C ARG A 24 19.68 -5.86 2.95
N ALA A 25 19.91 -7.17 2.92
CA ALA A 25 20.36 -7.93 4.08
C ALA A 25 21.78 -7.55 4.52
N GLU A 26 22.67 -7.22 3.59
CA GLU A 26 24.02 -6.73 3.89
C GLU A 26 23.98 -5.33 4.54
N ILE A 27 23.20 -4.40 3.99
CA ILE A 27 23.06 -3.05 4.57
C ILE A 27 22.44 -3.12 5.97
N ALA A 28 21.42 -3.97 6.16
CA ALA A 28 20.82 -4.18 7.47
C ALA A 28 21.80 -4.78 8.50
N ARG A 29 22.76 -5.59 8.05
CA ARG A 29 23.84 -6.13 8.92
C ARG A 29 24.89 -5.08 9.29
N LEU A 30 25.25 -4.20 8.36
CA LEU A 30 26.35 -3.25 8.54
C LEU A 30 25.97 -2.03 9.39
N GLU A 31 24.76 -1.49 9.25
CA GLU A 31 24.40 -0.20 9.85
C GLU A 31 23.31 -0.27 10.93
N GLY A 32 22.80 -1.48 11.22
CA GLY A 32 21.74 -1.65 12.22
C GLY A 32 20.39 -1.09 11.77
N ALA A 33 19.34 -1.36 12.56
CA ALA A 33 17.94 -1.13 12.21
C ALA A 33 17.52 0.34 11.98
N ASP A 34 18.42 1.31 12.13
CA ASP A 34 18.13 2.74 11.97
C ASP A 34 18.01 3.18 10.50
N ILE A 35 18.59 2.43 9.55
CA ILE A 35 18.53 2.76 8.13
C ILE A 35 17.44 1.95 7.42
N GLY A 36 16.33 2.64 7.13
CA GLY A 36 15.20 2.10 6.38
C GLY A 36 15.51 1.87 4.90
N VAL A 37 16.03 0.69 4.55
CA VAL A 37 16.24 0.29 3.16
C VAL A 37 14.91 -0.09 2.51
N ARG A 38 14.48 0.69 1.52
CA ARG A 38 13.27 0.46 0.73
C ARG A 38 13.60 0.20 -0.73
N THR A 39 12.98 -0.82 -1.30
CA THR A 39 12.99 -1.06 -2.75
C THR A 39 11.94 -0.17 -3.41
N LEU A 40 12.29 0.48 -4.52
CA LEU A 40 11.31 1.19 -5.33
C LEU A 40 10.46 0.16 -6.09
N GLN A 41 9.24 -0.02 -5.62
CA GLN A 41 8.23 -0.84 -6.29
C GLN A 41 7.04 0.02 -6.69
N GLN A 42 6.36 -0.36 -7.77
CA GLN A 42 5.09 0.25 -8.14
C GLN A 42 4.06 -0.12 -7.09
N ARG A 43 3.46 0.90 -6.46
CA ARG A 43 2.44 0.73 -5.43
C ARG A 43 1.10 1.18 -5.95
N GLU A 44 0.06 0.42 -5.62
CA GLU A 44 -1.32 0.76 -5.91
C GLU A 44 -2.05 1.09 -4.60
N LEU A 45 -3.14 1.86 -4.72
CA LEU A 45 -3.95 2.27 -3.59
C LEU A 45 -5.26 1.49 -3.60
N LEU A 46 -5.54 0.80 -2.50
CA LEU A 46 -6.73 -0.01 -2.30
C LEU A 46 -7.64 0.63 -1.24
N GLU A 47 -8.93 0.49 -1.48
CA GLU A 47 -10.02 0.85 -0.57
C GLU A 47 -10.57 -0.42 0.08
N VAL A 48 -10.49 -0.51 1.41
CA VAL A 48 -11.19 -1.52 2.21
C VAL A 48 -12.44 -0.88 2.79
N ARG A 49 -13.61 -1.35 2.36
CA ARG A 49 -14.95 -0.84 2.71
C ARG A 49 -15.65 -1.79 3.67
N ASP A 50 -16.71 -1.29 4.30
CA ASP A 50 -17.57 -2.05 5.21
C ASP A 50 -16.82 -2.54 6.45
N LEU A 51 -15.85 -1.74 6.91
CA LEU A 51 -15.18 -1.95 8.19
C LEU A 51 -16.11 -1.56 9.34
N ASP A 52 -16.00 -2.24 10.46
CA ASP A 52 -16.73 -1.88 11.68
C ASP A 52 -16.17 -0.59 12.30
N GLN A 53 -16.98 0.12 13.09
CA GLN A 53 -16.61 1.39 13.72
C GLN A 53 -15.44 1.29 14.72
N TRP A 54 -15.15 0.08 15.20
CA TRP A 54 -14.10 -0.23 16.17
C TRP A 54 -12.86 -0.85 15.52
N SER A 55 -12.83 -0.97 14.19
CA SER A 55 -11.70 -1.62 13.49
C SER A 55 -10.46 -0.74 13.57
N ASP A 56 -9.33 -1.36 13.92
CA ASP A 56 -8.06 -0.66 14.06
C ASP A 56 -7.17 -0.78 12.81
N GLY A 57 -6.34 0.24 12.59
CA GLY A 57 -5.34 0.24 11.52
C GLY A 57 -4.44 -1.01 11.44
N PRO A 58 -3.81 -1.46 12.56
CA PRO A 58 -3.02 -2.70 12.57
C PRO A 58 -3.85 -3.94 12.24
N GLU A 59 -5.12 -4.00 12.65
CA GLU A 59 -6.00 -5.14 12.35
C GLU A 59 -6.28 -5.24 10.84
N VAL A 60 -6.53 -4.11 10.18
CA VAL A 60 -6.69 -4.03 8.73
C VAL A 60 -5.40 -4.47 8.01
N LEU A 61 -4.23 -4.02 8.48
CA LEU A 61 -2.95 -4.41 7.90
C LEU A 61 -2.67 -5.90 8.05
N ALA A 62 -2.98 -6.49 9.21
CA ALA A 62 -2.83 -7.93 9.45
C ALA A 62 -3.76 -8.77 8.55
N ALA A 63 -5.01 -8.31 8.37
CA ALA A 63 -5.96 -8.96 7.46
C ALA A 63 -5.50 -8.90 6.00
N MET A 64 -4.97 -7.75 5.57
CA MET A 64 -4.38 -7.57 4.25
C MET A 64 -3.15 -8.47 4.07
N ALA A 65 -2.22 -8.48 5.02
CA ALA A 65 -1.02 -9.34 4.99
C ALA A 65 -1.40 -10.83 4.90
N SER A 66 -2.43 -11.25 5.63
CA SER A 66 -2.92 -12.63 5.60
C SER A 66 -3.56 -13.00 4.25
N ALA A 67 -4.27 -12.08 3.62
CA ALA A 67 -4.89 -12.30 2.31
C ALA A 67 -3.86 -12.29 1.16
N SER A 68 -2.81 -11.50 1.32
CA SER A 68 -1.85 -11.19 0.27
C SER A 68 -0.57 -12.02 0.37
N GLY A 69 -0.29 -12.58 1.54
CA GLY A 69 0.94 -13.33 1.84
C GLY A 69 2.17 -12.43 1.97
N CYS A 70 1.99 -11.10 1.94
CA CYS A 70 3.08 -10.14 2.11
C CYS A 70 3.26 -9.71 3.57
N ASP A 71 4.49 -9.33 3.88
CA ASP A 71 4.83 -8.79 5.20
C ASP A 71 4.09 -7.48 5.48
N THR A 72 3.70 -7.28 6.73
CA THR A 72 2.97 -6.09 7.20
C THR A 72 3.76 -4.81 6.94
N GLY A 73 5.10 -4.89 6.96
CA GLY A 73 5.98 -3.76 6.65
C GLY A 73 5.97 -3.36 5.17
N ALA A 74 5.56 -4.27 4.27
CA ALA A 74 5.38 -3.96 2.86
C ALA A 74 4.05 -3.27 2.58
N LEU A 75 3.11 -3.25 3.53
CA LEU A 75 1.82 -2.56 3.45
C LEU A 75 1.90 -1.20 4.15
N LYS A 76 1.21 -0.20 3.59
CA LYS A 76 1.14 1.13 4.22
C LYS A 76 -0.30 1.58 4.35
N LEU A 77 -0.76 1.74 5.59
CA LEU A 77 -2.04 2.40 5.86
C LEU A 77 -1.89 3.89 5.56
N VAL A 78 -2.63 4.38 4.56
CA VAL A 78 -2.67 5.80 4.17
C VAL A 78 -3.63 6.58 5.05
N GLY A 79 -4.73 5.96 5.47
CA GLY A 79 -5.64 6.55 6.43
C GLY A 79 -6.91 5.74 6.61
N LEU A 80 -7.60 6.02 7.73
CA LEU A 80 -8.87 5.41 8.09
C LEU A 80 -9.92 6.52 8.21
N ARG A 81 -11.04 6.37 7.52
CA ARG A 81 -12.10 7.38 7.42
C ARG A 81 -13.43 6.78 7.81
N LYS A 82 -14.17 7.46 8.69
CA LYS A 82 -15.54 7.07 9.04
C LYS A 82 -16.49 7.40 7.89
N ARG A 83 -17.44 6.51 7.62
CA ARG A 83 -18.54 6.70 6.67
C ARG A 83 -19.88 6.77 7.42
N PHE A 84 -20.91 7.17 6.68
CA PHE A 84 -22.28 7.23 7.19
C PHE A 84 -22.75 5.83 7.60
N GLY A 85 -23.49 5.73 8.70
CA GLY A 85 -24.04 4.46 9.20
C GLY A 85 -23.07 3.62 10.04
N GLY A 86 -22.02 4.22 10.63
CA GLY A 86 -21.08 3.51 11.51
C GLY A 86 -19.97 2.75 10.79
N ALA A 87 -20.09 2.52 9.49
CA ALA A 87 -19.03 1.86 8.72
C ALA A 87 -17.77 2.72 8.60
N GLN A 88 -16.62 2.07 8.43
CA GLN A 88 -15.33 2.70 8.17
C GLN A 88 -14.78 2.31 6.79
N LEU A 89 -13.85 3.13 6.30
CA LEU A 89 -13.11 2.95 5.07
C LEU A 89 -11.63 3.09 5.37
N ALA A 90 -10.82 2.08 5.06
CA ALA A 90 -9.37 2.17 5.12
C ALA A 90 -8.79 2.31 3.71
N LEU A 91 -7.80 3.19 3.58
CA LEU A 91 -6.96 3.33 2.40
C LEU A 91 -5.62 2.66 2.67
N VAL A 92 -5.28 1.63 1.89
CA VAL A 92 -4.05 0.85 2.07
C VAL A 92 -3.26 0.90 0.76
N SER A 93 -1.98 1.27 0.85
CA SER A 93 -1.05 1.22 -0.28
C SER A 93 -0.26 -0.08 -0.21
N GLU A 94 -0.27 -0.83 -1.30
CA GLU A 94 0.35 -2.15 -1.44
C GLU A 94 1.16 -2.25 -2.74
N PRO A 95 2.18 -3.13 -2.83
CA PRO A 95 2.84 -3.42 -4.09
C PRO A 95 1.88 -4.03 -5.12
N LYS A 96 2.02 -3.60 -6.37
CA LYS A 96 1.14 -3.99 -7.49
C LYS A 96 1.06 -5.51 -7.73
N GLU A 97 2.14 -6.22 -7.45
CA GLU A 97 2.24 -7.68 -7.60
C GLU A 97 1.14 -8.41 -6.82
N VAL A 98 0.83 -7.92 -5.62
CA VAL A 98 -0.10 -8.53 -4.67
C VAL A 98 -1.53 -8.00 -4.83
N THR A 99 -1.64 -6.77 -5.36
CA THR A 99 -2.92 -6.10 -5.58
C THR A 99 -3.89 -6.94 -6.41
N GLN A 100 -3.41 -7.63 -7.45
CA GLN A 100 -4.29 -8.47 -8.28
C GLN A 100 -4.85 -9.67 -7.52
N ALA A 101 -4.09 -10.29 -6.61
CA ALA A 101 -4.56 -11.43 -5.83
C ALA A 101 -5.70 -11.00 -4.90
N ILE A 102 -5.53 -9.88 -4.20
CA ILE A 102 -6.56 -9.35 -3.30
C ILE A 102 -7.80 -8.88 -4.07
N LEU A 103 -7.62 -8.23 -5.22
CA LEU A 103 -8.75 -7.80 -6.05
C LEU A 103 -9.55 -8.99 -6.60
N LYS A 104 -8.89 -10.12 -6.93
CA LYS A 104 -9.58 -11.36 -7.34
C LYS A 104 -10.40 -11.95 -6.21
N GLN A 105 -9.91 -11.90 -4.97
CA GLN A 105 -10.68 -12.32 -3.81
C GLN A 105 -11.84 -11.36 -3.53
N GLY A 106 -11.62 -10.06 -3.72
CA GLY A 106 -12.62 -8.98 -3.66
C GLY A 106 -13.18 -8.69 -2.26
N ARG A 107 -13.00 -9.60 -1.31
CA ARG A 107 -13.40 -9.48 0.08
C ARG A 107 -12.33 -10.04 1.00
N LEU A 108 -12.22 -9.42 2.17
CA LEU A 108 -11.34 -9.87 3.24
C LEU A 108 -12.10 -9.87 4.56
N ARG A 109 -11.60 -10.62 5.53
CA ARG A 109 -12.18 -10.63 6.88
C ARG A 109 -11.29 -9.81 7.79
N VAL A 110 -11.84 -8.72 8.35
CA VAL A 110 -11.20 -7.95 9.42
C VAL A 110 -11.96 -8.27 10.70
N GLY A 111 -11.27 -8.88 11.67
CA GLY A 111 -11.89 -9.40 12.88
C GLY A 111 -13.05 -10.35 12.58
N MET A 112 -14.27 -9.88 12.86
CA MET A 112 -15.52 -10.64 12.67
C MET A 112 -16.35 -10.17 11.46
N VAL A 113 -15.90 -9.15 10.72
CA VAL A 113 -16.67 -8.56 9.62
C VAL A 113 -16.04 -8.90 8.26
N SER A 114 -16.89 -9.15 7.26
CA SER A 114 -16.45 -9.36 5.89
C SER A 114 -16.50 -8.04 5.11
N CYS A 115 -15.32 -7.48 4.88
CA CYS A 115 -15.10 -6.20 4.23
C CYS A 115 -14.85 -6.37 2.73
N SER A 116 -15.28 -5.40 1.92
CA SER A 116 -15.07 -5.41 0.47
C SER A 116 -13.82 -4.61 0.09
N VAL A 117 -13.01 -5.14 -0.84
CA VAL A 117 -11.79 -4.49 -1.31
C VAL A 117 -11.98 -4.03 -2.75
N ARG A 118 -11.58 -2.80 -3.03
CA ARG A 118 -11.62 -2.23 -4.38
C ARG A 118 -10.36 -1.42 -4.67
N LEU A 119 -10.01 -1.30 -5.94
CA LEU A 119 -9.02 -0.33 -6.37
C LEU A 119 -9.55 1.08 -6.06
N CYS A 120 -8.68 1.94 -5.50
CA CYS A 120 -9.04 3.33 -5.29
C CYS A 120 -9.09 4.03 -6.65
N ASP A 121 -10.30 4.24 -7.17
CA ASP A 121 -10.49 5.02 -8.39
C ASP A 121 -10.08 6.47 -8.14
N ALA A 122 -9.04 6.92 -8.83
CA ALA A 122 -8.67 8.31 -8.86
C ALA A 122 -9.77 9.08 -9.61
N LYS A 123 -10.72 9.67 -8.86
CA LYS A 123 -11.75 10.56 -9.41
C LYS A 123 -11.13 11.90 -9.77
N ILE A 124 -10.22 11.88 -10.73
CA ILE A 124 -9.59 13.08 -11.27
C ILE A 124 -10.66 13.80 -12.09
N ARG A 125 -10.88 15.06 -11.74
CA ARG A 125 -11.69 15.99 -12.51
C ARG A 125 -10.75 16.88 -13.29
N CYS A 126 -11.12 17.20 -14.53
CA CYS A 126 -10.38 18.20 -15.29
C CYS A 126 -10.39 19.52 -14.52
N PHE A 127 -9.21 20.11 -14.30
CA PHE A 127 -9.09 21.40 -13.60
C PHE A 127 -9.79 22.54 -14.34
N ARG A 128 -10.01 22.40 -15.65
CA ARG A 128 -10.64 23.43 -16.48
C ARG A 128 -12.17 23.34 -16.55
N CYS A 129 -12.74 22.14 -16.68
CA CYS A 129 -14.17 21.97 -16.91
C CYS A 129 -14.89 21.12 -15.85
N LEU A 130 -14.16 20.64 -14.84
CA LEU A 130 -14.66 19.79 -13.74
C LEU A 130 -15.30 18.46 -14.18
N ALA A 131 -15.25 18.12 -15.47
CA ALA A 131 -15.75 16.87 -16.00
C ALA A 131 -14.77 15.71 -15.72
N HIS A 132 -15.31 14.49 -15.72
CA HIS A 132 -14.56 13.24 -15.59
C HIS A 132 -14.03 12.78 -16.96
N GLY A 133 -12.95 12.01 -16.97
CA GLY A 133 -12.44 11.33 -18.17
C GLY A 133 -11.35 12.07 -18.96
N HIS A 134 -10.93 13.25 -18.52
CA HIS A 134 -9.74 13.91 -19.06
C HIS A 134 -9.06 14.80 -18.01
N THR A 135 -7.76 14.94 -18.16
CA THR A 135 -6.93 15.92 -17.47
C THR A 135 -6.47 16.89 -18.55
N ALA A 136 -6.68 18.19 -18.35
CA ALA A 136 -6.28 19.20 -19.33
C ALA A 136 -4.80 19.00 -19.71
N LYS A 137 -4.54 18.84 -21.01
CA LYS A 137 -3.20 18.80 -21.60
C LYS A 137 -2.54 20.16 -21.49
#